data_AF-A0A350J7H7-F1
#
_entry.id   AF-A0A350J7H7-F1
#
_cell.length_a   1.000
_cell.length_b   1.000
_cell.length_c   1.000
_cell.angle_alpha   90.00
_cell.angle_beta   90.00
_cell.angle_gamma   90.00
#
_symmetry.space_group_name_H-M   'P 1'
#
loop_
_entity.id
_entity.type
_entity.pdbx_description
1 polymer ?
#
loop_
_entity_poly.entity_id
_entity_poly.type
_entity_poly.pdbx_seq_one_letter_code
_entity_poly.pdbx_strand_id
1 'polypeptide(L)'
;MICPRCNTENGNRTICSKCGYYMYRPGTGNRRSMTKSEVAKEDAKIIGKKVFKFSRVVWIILVMVVMSFWILALLMYLSGGIGLG
;
A
#
# COMPACT_ATOMS: atom_id res chain seq x y z
N MET A 1 31.40 -6.33 -1.77
CA MET A 1 29.94 -6.44 -1.99
C MET A 1 29.40 -5.13 -2.55
N ILE A 2 28.35 -5.16 -3.38
CA ILE A 2 27.81 -3.97 -4.03
C ILE A 2 26.65 -3.41 -3.18
N CYS A 3 26.65 -2.10 -2.93
CA CYS A 3 25.56 -1.43 -2.22
C CYS A 3 24.26 -1.46 -3.05
N PRO A 4 23.12 -1.94 -2.53
CA PRO A 4 21.86 -1.97 -3.28
C PRO A 4 21.24 -0.57 -3.47
N ARG A 5 21.73 0.45 -2.76
CA ARG A 5 21.18 1.82 -2.80
C ARG A 5 21.92 2.74 -3.77
N CYS A 6 23.24 2.61 -3.84
CA CYS A 6 24.09 3.52 -4.62
C CYS A 6 25.06 2.80 -5.56
N ASN A 7 24.91 1.49 -5.73
CA ASN A 7 25.72 0.61 -6.57
C ASN A 7 27.23 0.77 -6.41
N THR A 8 27.67 1.26 -5.25
CA THR A 8 29.08 1.44 -4.95
C THR A 8 29.66 0.13 -4.44
N GLU A 9 30.80 -0.27 -4.99
CA GLU A 9 31.55 -1.40 -4.51
C GLU A 9 32.14 -1.06 -3.13
N ASN A 10 31.70 -1.80 -2.13
CA ASN A 10 32.08 -1.59 -0.75
C ASN A 10 32.59 -2.93 -0.24
N GLY A 11 33.92 -3.11 -0.27
CA GLY A 11 34.64 -4.39 -0.09
C GLY A 11 34.01 -5.38 0.90
N ASN A 12 34.52 -5.45 2.13
CA ASN A 12 34.02 -6.33 3.20
C ASN A 12 33.41 -5.56 4.38
N ARG A 13 33.04 -4.28 4.17
CA ARG A 13 32.55 -3.37 5.23
C ARG A 13 31.04 -3.44 5.36
N THR A 14 30.52 -3.71 6.55
CA THR A 14 29.06 -3.85 6.82
C THR A 14 28.25 -2.58 6.51
N ILE A 15 28.89 -1.41 6.44
CA ILE A 15 28.29 -0.11 6.13
C ILE A 15 28.89 0.42 4.83
N CYS A 16 28.04 0.92 3.93
CA CYS A 16 28.47 1.59 2.70
C CYS A 16 29.25 2.87 2.99
N SER A 17 30.49 2.95 2.52
CA SER A 17 31.34 4.14 2.64
C SER A 17 30.76 5.40 2.00
N LYS A 18 29.97 5.25 0.93
CA LYS A 18 29.42 6.37 0.16
C LYS A 18 28.08 6.88 0.68
N CYS A 19 27.17 5.98 1.07
CA CYS A 19 25.80 6.35 1.46
C CYS A 19 25.39 5.96 2.89
N GLY A 20 26.31 5.37 3.67
CA GLY A 20 26.05 4.95 5.05
C GLY A 20 25.05 3.80 5.19
N TYR A 21 24.66 3.16 4.09
CA TYR A 21 23.66 2.08 4.11
C TYR A 21 24.26 0.80 4.69
N TYR A 22 23.61 0.22 5.70
CA TYR A 22 23.97 -1.06 6.29
C TYR A 22 23.61 -2.20 5.32
N MET A 23 24.63 -2.93 4.86
CA MET A 23 24.49 -3.97 3.83
C MET A 23 24.02 -5.32 4.38
N TYR A 24 24.03 -5.51 5.70
CA TYR A 24 23.40 -6.66 6.35
C TYR A 24 21.90 -6.41 6.47
N ARG A 25 21.07 -7.31 5.89
CA ARG A 25 19.63 -7.33 6.19
C ARG A 25 19.46 -7.52 7.71
N PRO A 26 18.85 -6.59 8.46
CA PRO A 26 18.51 -6.86 9.84
C PRO A 26 17.40 -7.91 9.82
N GLY A 27 17.78 -9.18 10.04
CA GLY A 27 16.85 -10.15 10.58
C GLY A 27 16.26 -9.59 11.86
N THR A 28 15.04 -10.00 12.22
CA THR A 28 14.32 -9.52 13.40
C THR A 28 15.13 -9.60 14.69
N GLY A 29 16.13 -10.50 14.78
CA GLY A 29 17.07 -10.61 15.91
C GLY A 29 18.24 -9.62 15.94
N ASN A 30 18.50 -8.85 14.87
CA ASN A 30 19.59 -7.87 14.78
C ASN A 30 19.10 -6.42 14.68
N ARG A 31 17.80 -6.19 14.88
CA ARG A 31 17.25 -4.83 14.99
C ARG A 31 17.72 -4.21 16.30
N ARG A 32 18.16 -2.94 16.24
CA ARG A 32 18.44 -2.13 17.44
C ARG A 32 17.19 -2.18 18.34
N SER A 33 17.40 -2.41 19.64
CA SER A 33 16.33 -2.29 20.65
C SER A 33 15.62 -0.95 20.43
N MET A 34 14.39 -1.01 19.90
CA MET A 34 13.58 0.17 19.64
C MET A 34 12.84 0.54 20.92
N THR A 35 12.79 1.83 21.20
CA THR A 35 11.97 2.35 22.30
C THR A 35 10.48 2.16 21.98
N LYS A 36 9.63 2.04 23.00
CA LYS A 36 8.17 1.85 22.82
C LYS A 36 7.54 2.89 21.87
N SER A 37 8.10 4.10 21.84
CA SER A 37 7.70 5.19 20.95
C SER A 37 8.07 4.99 19.48
N GLU A 38 9.18 4.29 19.19
CA GLU A 38 9.61 4.01 17.81
C GLU A 38 8.84 2.83 17.22
N VAL A 39 8.52 1.83 18.05
CA VAL A 39 7.64 0.71 17.66
C VAL A 39 6.25 1.22 17.29
N ALA A 40 5.66 2.10 18.10
CA ALA A 40 4.35 2.69 17.81
C ALA A 40 4.32 3.47 16.47
N LYS A 41 5.44 4.10 16.09
CA LYS A 41 5.55 4.82 14.80
C LYS A 41 5.65 3.88 13.61
N GLU A 42 6.36 2.75 13.73
CA GLU A 42 6.37 1.72 12.68
C GLU A 42 5.01 1.04 12.55
N ASP A 43 4.37 0.70 13.67
CA ASP A 43 3.03 0.08 13.68
C ASP A 43 1.98 1.01 13.09
N ALA A 44 2.00 2.30 13.41
CA ALA A 44 1.10 3.29 12.81
C ALA A 44 1.27 3.36 11.27
N LYS A 45 2.49 3.22 10.75
CA LYS A 45 2.73 3.16 9.29
C LYS A 45 2.18 1.87 8.67
N ILE A 46 2.27 0.75 9.38
CA ILE A 46 1.75 -0.54 8.91
C ILE A 46 0.22 -0.54 8.94
N ILE A 47 -0.38 -0.03 10.02
CA ILE A 47 -1.84 0.09 10.18
C ILE A 47 -2.40 1.06 9.15
N GLY A 48 -1.78 2.24 8.96
CA GLY A 48 -2.21 3.21 7.94
C GLY A 48 -2.22 2.63 6.52
N LYS A 49 -1.24 1.81 6.17
CA LYS A 49 -1.20 1.11 4.86
C LYS A 49 -2.28 0.03 4.73
N LYS A 50 -2.66 -0.65 5.81
CA LYS A 50 -3.77 -1.62 5.78
C LYS A 50 -5.11 -0.90 5.64
N VAL A 51 -5.37 0.14 6.42
CA VAL A 51 -6.62 0.92 6.37
C VAL A 51 -6.84 1.52 4.98
N PHE A 52 -5.79 2.05 4.36
CA PHE A 52 -5.89 2.61 3.00
C PHE A 52 -6.23 1.55 1.93
N LYS A 53 -5.75 0.31 2.10
CA LYS A 53 -6.13 -0.80 1.20
C LYS A 53 -7.59 -1.18 1.37
N PHE A 54 -8.09 -1.26 2.61
CA PHE A 54 -9.49 -1.57 2.88
C PHE A 54 -10.44 -0.48 2.37
N SER A 55 -10.12 0.80 2.59
CA SER A 55 -10.98 1.88 2.11
C SER A 55 -11.08 1.89 0.58
N ARG A 56 -9.98 1.61 -0.14
CA ARG A 56 -9.98 1.53 -1.59
C ARG A 56 -10.88 0.40 -2.11
N VAL A 57 -10.84 -0.77 -1.48
CA VAL A 57 -11.70 -1.91 -1.87
C VAL A 57 -13.17 -1.59 -1.61
N VAL A 58 -13.50 -1.05 -0.44
CA VAL A 58 -14.88 -0.64 -0.11
C VAL A 58 -15.40 0.42 -1.09
N TRP A 59 -14.55 1.38 -1.46
CA TRP A 59 -14.94 2.44 -2.40
C TRP A 59 -15.19 1.90 -3.82
N ILE A 60 -14.36 0.96 -4.29
CA ILE A 60 -14.57 0.28 -5.58
C ILE A 60 -15.90 -0.48 -5.59
N ILE A 61 -16.20 -1.21 -4.52
CA ILE A 61 -17.46 -1.96 -4.40
C ILE A 61 -18.65 -0.99 -4.42
N LEU A 62 -18.58 0.09 -3.65
CA LEU A 62 -19.65 1.08 -3.57
C LEU A 62 -19.94 1.73 -4.94
N VAL A 63 -18.90 2.09 -5.69
CA VAL A 63 -19.07 2.62 -7.05
C VAL A 63 -19.66 1.59 -8.01
N MET A 64 -19.25 0.33 -7.92
CA MET A 64 -19.84 -0.74 -8.74
C MET A 64 -21.34 -0.87 -8.48
N VAL A 65 -21.77 -0.83 -7.22
CA VAL A 65 -23.19 -0.93 -6.85
C VAL A 65 -23.99 0.26 -7.39
N VAL A 66 -23.48 1.48 -7.19
CA VAL A 66 -24.13 2.70 -7.68
C VAL A 66 -24.26 2.68 -9.21
N MET A 67 -23.18 2.36 -9.94
CA MET A 67 -23.22 2.27 -11.40
C MET A 67 -24.20 1.19 -11.88
N SER A 68 -24.24 0.04 -11.22
CA SER A 68 -25.18 -1.04 -11.56
C SER A 68 -26.63 -0.60 -11.36
N PHE A 69 -26.91 0.14 -10.28
CA PHE A 69 -28.24 0.70 -10.01
C PHE A 69 -28.67 1.69 -11.11
N TRP A 70 -27.80 2.60 -11.52
CA TRP A 70 -28.09 3.55 -12.60
C TRP A 70 -28.35 2.87 -13.94
N ILE A 71 -27.59 1.83 -14.28
CA ILE A 71 -27.79 1.06 -15.52
C ILE A 71 -29.17 0.39 -15.52
N LEU A 72 -29.55 -0.24 -14.40
CA LEU A 72 -30.86 -0.87 -14.27
C LEU A 72 -32.00 0.16 -14.34
N ALA A 73 -31.84 1.31 -13.68
CA ALA A 73 -32.81 2.40 -13.74
C ALA A 73 -32.99 2.94 -15.17
N LEU A 74 -31.89 3.11 -15.91
CA LEU A 74 -31.91 3.55 -17.30
C LEU A 74 -32.56 2.51 -18.23
N LEU A 75 -32.29 1.23 -18.02
CA LEU A 75 -32.92 0.14 -18.77
C LEU A 75 -34.44 0.09 -18.52
N MET A 76 -34.88 0.27 -17.27
CA MET A 76 -36.31 0.34 -16.93
C MET A 76 -36.97 1.59 -17.53
N TYR A 77 -36.28 2.72 -17.55
CA TYR A 77 -36.78 3.94 -18.17
C TYR A 77 -36.94 3.78 -19.69
N LEU A 78 -35.94 3.19 -20.36
CA LEU A 78 -35.97 2.90 -21.79
C LEU A 78 -37.06 1.87 -22.14
N SER A 79 -37.18 0.78 -21.39
CA SER A 79 -38.21 -0.23 -21.65
C SER A 79 -39.63 0.27 -21.32
N GLY A 80 -39.78 1.07 -20.26
CA GLY A 80 -41.05 1.74 -19.94
C GLY A 80 -41.46 2.80 -20.96
N GLY A 81 -40.49 3.48 -21.59
CA GLY A 81 -40.73 4.42 -22.68
C GLY A 81 -41.16 3.77 -24.00
N ILE A 82 -40.84 2.49 -24.22
CA ILE A 82 -41.24 1.72 -25.41
C ILE A 82 -42.66 1.13 -25.25
N GLY A 83 -43.18 1.01 -24.03
CA GLY A 83 -44.52 0.45 -23.75
C GLY A 83 -45.68 1.44 -23.81
N LEU A 84 -45.42 2.72 -24.10
CA LEU A 84 -46.43 3.81 -24.14
C LEU A 84 -46.38 4.61 -25.47
N GLY A 85 -45.81 4.04 -26.53
CA GLY A 85 -45.80 4.57 -27.90
C GLY A 85 -46.66 3.76 -28.84
#